data_AF-A0A6I3H0W0-F1
#
_entry.id   AF-A0A6I3H0W0-F1
#
_cell.length_a   1.000
_cell.length_b   1.000
_cell.length_c   1.000
_cell.angle_alpha   90.00
_cell.angle_beta   90.00
_cell.angle_gamma   90.00
#
_symmetry.space_group_name_H-M   'P 1'
#
loop_
_entity.id
_entity.type
_entity.pdbx_description
1 polymer ?
#
loop_
_entity_poly.entity_id
_entity_poly.type
_entity_poly.pdbx_seq_one_letter_code
_entity_poly.pdbx_strand_id
1 'polypeptide(L)'
;DTDFSAVMAACARGHDDGHWIDDEIIHAFHQLFDLGWAHSVEVRSSEGELVGGLYGVSIGGFFAGESMFHVVPDASKVALVHLKAILDANGDARNVLDVQWRTDHLASMGAVELPRTEYVVRLEQALAAPTINFEALSRRAVRLWLESREAAQ
;
A
#
# COMPACT_ATOMS: atom_id res chain seq x y z
N ASP A 1 -2.28 -0.08 9.46
CA ASP A 1 -2.08 0.86 10.59
C ASP A 1 -2.30 0.21 11.94
N THR A 2 -2.38 -1.12 12.02
CA THR A 2 -2.51 -1.78 13.34
C THR A 2 -1.16 -2.14 13.95
N ASP A 3 -0.10 -2.24 13.14
CA ASP A 3 1.23 -2.66 13.57
C ASP A 3 2.32 -2.14 12.61
N PHE A 4 2.39 -0.81 12.47
CA PHE A 4 3.30 -0.16 11.51
C PHE A 4 4.78 -0.50 11.76
N SER A 5 5.21 -0.53 13.03
CA SER A 5 6.57 -0.90 13.42
C SER A 5 6.96 -2.30 12.95
N ALA A 6 6.07 -3.29 13.11
CA ALA A 6 6.38 -4.65 12.69
C ALA A 6 6.49 -4.78 11.17
N VAL A 7 5.64 -4.05 10.41
CA VAL A 7 5.72 -4.00 8.95
C VAL A 7 7.05 -3.38 8.49
N MET A 8 7.42 -2.21 9.03
CA MET A 8 8.70 -1.55 8.72
C MET A 8 9.89 -2.48 9.00
N ALA A 9 9.91 -3.10 10.19
CA ALA A 9 10.98 -4.00 10.58
C ALA A 9 11.05 -5.26 9.69
N ALA A 10 9.91 -5.75 9.20
CA ALA A 10 9.88 -6.89 8.30
C ALA A 10 10.34 -6.53 6.88
N CYS A 11 9.93 -5.36 6.35
CA CYS A 11 10.46 -4.84 5.09
C CYS A 11 11.98 -4.62 5.14
N ALA A 12 12.51 -4.10 6.25
CA ALA A 12 13.95 -3.89 6.43
C ALA A 12 14.79 -5.18 6.38
N ARG A 13 14.20 -6.32 6.77
CA ARG A 13 14.85 -7.65 6.74
C ARG A 13 14.78 -8.36 5.40
N GLY A 14 13.83 -7.99 4.53
CA GLY A 14 13.52 -8.73 3.30
C GLY A 14 14.41 -8.42 2.09
N HIS A 15 15.34 -7.47 2.21
CA HIS A 15 16.21 -7.06 1.12
C HIS A 15 17.63 -7.62 1.31
N ASP A 16 17.96 -8.70 0.59
CA ASP A 16 19.32 -9.27 0.56
C ASP A 16 20.31 -8.35 -0.17
N ASP A 17 19.82 -7.49 -1.07
CA ASP A 17 20.61 -6.59 -1.92
C ASP A 17 20.45 -5.11 -1.53
N GLY A 18 20.81 -4.78 -0.29
CA GLY A 18 20.96 -3.40 0.16
C GLY A 18 19.90 -2.96 1.17
N HIS A 19 20.29 -2.96 2.45
CA HIS A 19 19.55 -2.36 3.57
C HIS A 19 19.45 -0.84 3.42
N TRP A 20 18.66 -0.35 2.46
CA TRP A 20 18.35 1.08 2.36
C TRP A 20 17.38 1.52 3.46
N ILE A 21 16.59 0.59 4.01
CA ILE A 21 15.73 0.81 5.18
C ILE A 21 16.59 0.65 6.44
N ASP A 22 17.40 1.66 6.71
CA ASP A 22 18.21 1.77 7.92
C ASP A 22 17.45 2.45 9.08
N ASP A 23 18.13 2.66 10.21
CA ASP A 23 17.55 3.28 11.39
C ASP A 23 17.07 4.72 11.13
N GLU A 24 17.70 5.46 10.21
CA GLU A 24 17.29 6.82 9.85
C GLU A 24 15.97 6.80 9.08
N ILE A 25 15.83 5.90 8.10
CA ILE A 25 14.58 5.68 7.37
C ILE A 25 13.48 5.20 8.31
N ILE A 26 13.77 4.24 9.18
CA ILE A 26 12.80 3.73 10.16
C ILE A 26 12.29 4.88 11.04
N HIS A 27 13.20 5.71 11.55
CA HIS A 27 12.83 6.85 12.38
C HIS A 27 11.97 7.87 11.62
N ALA A 28 12.36 8.23 10.38
CA ALA A 28 11.63 9.19 9.56
C ALA A 28 10.20 8.70 9.26
N PHE A 29 10.03 7.43 8.89
CA PHE A 29 8.72 6.86 8.61
C PHE A 29 7.85 6.71 9.86
N HIS A 30 8.45 6.47 11.03
CA HIS A 30 7.71 6.54 12.29
C HIS A 30 7.17 7.94 12.57
N GLN A 31 7.97 8.99 12.33
CA GLN A 31 7.47 10.36 12.45
C GLN A 31 6.34 10.64 11.45
N LEU A 32 6.47 10.19 10.21
CA LEU A 32 5.41 10.35 9.21
C LEU A 32 4.14 9.59 9.59
N PHE A 33 4.26 8.41 10.20
CA PHE A 33 3.12 7.65 10.71
C PHE A 33 2.44 8.40 11.86
N ASP A 34 3.21 8.91 12.83
CA ASP A 34 2.68 9.69 13.95
C ASP A 34 1.98 10.98 13.50
N LEU A 35 2.44 11.57 12.39
CA LEU A 35 1.82 12.73 11.76
C LEU A 35 0.59 12.39 10.89
N GLY A 36 0.30 11.10 10.67
CA GLY A 36 -0.82 10.63 9.83
C GLY A 36 -0.55 10.66 8.32
N TRP A 37 0.71 10.68 7.90
CA TRP A 37 1.12 10.69 6.49
C TRP A 37 1.58 9.31 6.00
N ALA A 38 2.17 8.50 6.87
CA ALA A 38 2.53 7.13 6.54
C ALA A 38 1.47 6.15 7.04
N HIS A 39 1.28 5.07 6.28
CA HIS A 39 0.30 4.03 6.57
C HIS A 39 0.89 2.66 6.22
N SER A 40 0.35 1.62 6.86
CA SER A 40 0.66 0.22 6.62
C SER A 40 -0.59 -0.61 6.35
N VAL A 41 -0.43 -1.68 5.58
CA VAL A 41 -1.42 -2.75 5.45
C VAL A 41 -0.80 -4.02 5.97
N GLU A 42 -1.40 -4.62 7.00
CA GLU A 42 -0.94 -5.86 7.62
C GLU A 42 -1.76 -7.05 7.11
N VAL A 43 -1.07 -8.12 6.71
CA VAL A 43 -1.69 -9.42 6.41
C VAL A 43 -1.35 -10.38 7.53
N ARG A 44 -2.40 -10.88 8.20
CA ARG A 44 -2.27 -11.80 9.33
C ARG A 44 -2.83 -13.18 9.01
N SER A 45 -2.20 -14.22 9.54
CA SER A 45 -2.70 -15.61 9.46
C SER A 45 -3.98 -15.79 10.30
N SER A 46 -4.61 -16.96 10.20
CA SER A 46 -5.75 -17.34 11.04
C SER A 46 -5.41 -17.32 12.54
N GLU A 47 -4.15 -17.54 12.88
CA GLU A 47 -3.61 -17.55 14.24
C GLU A 47 -3.21 -16.13 14.71
N GLY A 48 -3.30 -15.13 13.82
CA GLY A 48 -3.01 -13.73 14.11
C GLY A 48 -1.56 -13.30 13.87
N GLU A 49 -0.71 -14.19 13.34
CA GLU A 49 0.69 -13.90 13.03
C GLU A 49 0.82 -12.98 11.82
N LEU A 50 1.76 -12.03 11.85
CA LEU A 50 2.04 -11.15 10.71
C LEU A 50 2.80 -11.92 9.62
N VAL A 51 2.13 -12.20 8.50
CA VAL A 51 2.67 -13.05 7.41
C VAL A 51 2.97 -12.29 6.12
N GLY A 52 2.64 -11.00 6.08
CA GLY A 52 2.98 -10.11 4.98
C GLY A 52 2.44 -8.71 5.23
N GLY A 53 2.80 -7.78 4.35
CA GLY A 53 2.32 -6.41 4.44
C GLY A 53 3.09 -5.46 3.56
N LEU A 54 2.66 -4.20 3.61
CA LEU A 54 3.32 -3.08 2.94
C LEU A 54 3.18 -1.82 3.77
N TYR A 55 4.05 -0.84 3.52
CA TYR A 55 3.89 0.51 4.04
C TYR A 55 4.10 1.54 2.94
N GLY A 56 3.60 2.75 3.16
CA GLY A 56 3.71 3.83 2.20
C GLY A 56 3.28 5.18 2.75
N VAL A 57 3.33 6.20 1.90
CA VAL A 57 2.89 7.58 2.21
C VAL A 57 1.59 7.88 1.48
N SER A 58 0.63 8.51 2.16
CA SER A 58 -0.64 8.94 1.59
C SER A 58 -0.80 10.46 1.65
N ILE A 59 -1.20 11.06 0.52
CA ILE A 59 -1.46 12.50 0.41
C ILE A 59 -2.64 12.70 -0.55
N GLY A 60 -3.77 13.21 -0.07
CA GLY A 60 -4.99 13.29 -0.89
C GLY A 60 -5.40 11.90 -1.40
N GLY A 61 -5.66 11.78 -2.69
CA GLY A 61 -5.93 10.49 -3.37
C GLY A 61 -4.68 9.74 -3.84
N PHE A 62 -3.48 10.23 -3.49
CA PHE A 62 -2.22 9.59 -3.85
C PHE A 62 -1.73 8.66 -2.73
N PHE A 63 -1.21 7.49 -3.11
CA PHE A 63 -0.47 6.59 -2.24
C PHE A 63 0.82 6.12 -2.92
N ALA A 64 1.97 6.38 -2.30
CA ALA A 64 3.25 5.82 -2.70
C ALA A 64 3.57 4.59 -1.85
N GLY A 65 3.62 3.40 -2.46
CA GLY A 65 3.94 2.15 -1.77
C GLY A 65 5.44 1.94 -1.64
N GLU A 66 6.04 2.29 -0.51
CA GLU A 66 7.49 2.33 -0.34
C GLU A 66 8.15 0.95 -0.29
N SER A 67 7.56 0.01 0.44
CA SER A 67 8.09 -1.36 0.49
C SER A 67 7.02 -2.35 0.91
N MET A 68 7.27 -3.63 0.61
CA MET A 68 6.42 -4.74 0.99
C MET A 68 7.25 -5.97 1.34
N PHE A 69 6.69 -6.85 2.15
CA PHE A 69 7.30 -8.13 2.52
C PHE A 69 6.24 -9.23 2.53
N HIS A 70 6.72 -10.46 2.49
CA HIS A 70 5.91 -11.64 2.72
C HIS A 70 6.74 -12.72 3.41
N VAL A 71 6.12 -13.48 4.30
CA VAL A 71 6.69 -14.68 4.95
C VAL A 71 6.14 -15.94 4.28
N VAL A 72 4.89 -15.89 3.82
CA VAL A 72 4.24 -16.96 3.08
C VAL A 72 3.93 -16.50 1.65
N PRO A 73 3.83 -17.41 0.67
CA PRO A 73 3.48 -17.05 -0.71
C PRO A 73 2.23 -16.18 -0.79
N ASP A 74 2.26 -15.22 -1.70
CA ASP A 74 1.16 -14.30 -2.04
C ASP A 74 0.68 -13.34 -0.93
N ALA A 75 1.25 -13.36 0.28
CA ALA A 75 0.81 -12.43 1.34
C ALA A 75 1.01 -10.95 0.98
N SER A 76 2.09 -10.60 0.28
CA SER A 76 2.30 -9.23 -0.22
C SER A 76 1.29 -8.84 -1.31
N LYS A 77 0.85 -9.79 -2.14
CA LYS A 77 -0.21 -9.55 -3.14
C LYS A 77 -1.54 -9.26 -2.46
N VAL A 78 -1.88 -10.02 -1.41
CA VAL A 78 -3.08 -9.77 -0.60
C VAL A 78 -3.04 -8.36 0.00
N ALA A 79 -1.88 -7.94 0.51
CA ALA A 79 -1.70 -6.57 1.03
C ALA A 79 -1.96 -5.51 -0.07
N LEU A 80 -1.42 -5.72 -1.27
CA LEU A 80 -1.59 -4.77 -2.38
C LEU A 80 -3.03 -4.74 -2.91
N VAL A 81 -3.69 -5.88 -3.04
CA VAL A 81 -5.12 -5.95 -3.43
C VAL A 81 -5.99 -5.27 -2.39
N HIS A 82 -5.69 -5.46 -1.10
CA HIS A 82 -6.39 -4.79 -0.02
C HIS A 82 -6.19 -3.27 -0.07
N LEU A 83 -4.96 -2.80 -0.29
CA LEU A 83 -4.67 -1.39 -0.51
C LEU A 83 -5.46 -0.84 -1.71
N LYS A 84 -5.47 -1.56 -2.84
CA LYS A 84 -6.27 -1.16 -4.01
C LYS A 84 -7.76 -1.05 -3.66
N ALA A 85 -8.30 -2.00 -2.89
CA ALA A 85 -9.69 -1.94 -2.43
C ALA A 85 -9.96 -0.66 -1.62
N ILE A 86 -9.00 -0.25 -0.79
CA ILE A 86 -9.08 0.99 -0.02
C ILE A 86 -9.15 2.20 -0.97
N LEU A 87 -8.25 2.28 -1.96
CA LEU A 87 -8.26 3.38 -2.93
C LEU A 87 -9.55 3.40 -3.77
N ASP A 88 -10.04 2.24 -4.21
CA ASP A 88 -11.27 2.17 -5.01
C ASP A 88 -12.49 2.63 -4.20
N ALA A 89 -12.54 2.28 -2.91
CA ALA A 89 -13.65 2.64 -2.04
C ALA A 89 -13.59 4.11 -1.54
N ASN A 90 -12.45 4.80 -1.68
CA ASN A 90 -12.40 6.27 -1.60
C ASN A 90 -13.26 6.93 -2.68
N GLY A 91 -13.57 6.22 -3.78
CA GLY A 91 -14.61 6.61 -4.74
C GLY A 91 -14.24 7.76 -5.68
N ASP A 92 -12.95 8.10 -5.77
CA ASP A 92 -12.44 9.16 -6.66
C ASP A 92 -11.60 8.57 -7.79
N ALA A 93 -11.93 8.90 -9.03
CA ALA A 93 -11.24 8.39 -10.23
C ALA A 93 -9.81 8.92 -10.37
N ARG A 94 -9.43 9.95 -9.60
CA ARG A 94 -8.08 10.54 -9.59
C ARG A 94 -7.12 9.81 -8.67
N ASN A 95 -7.57 8.78 -7.94
CA ASN A 95 -6.70 8.05 -7.03
C ASN A 95 -5.55 7.38 -7.79
N VAL A 96 -4.35 7.46 -7.23
CA VAL A 96 -3.13 6.90 -7.81
C VAL A 96 -2.40 6.08 -6.76
N LEU A 97 -2.14 4.81 -7.08
CA LEU A 97 -1.19 3.96 -6.38
C LEU A 97 0.11 3.92 -7.17
N ASP A 98 1.16 4.51 -6.60
CA ASP A 98 2.50 4.47 -7.14
C ASP A 98 3.28 3.30 -6.51
N VAL A 99 3.87 2.47 -7.36
CA VAL A 99 4.68 1.29 -6.97
C VAL A 99 6.15 1.46 -7.37
N GLN A 100 6.55 2.69 -7.73
CA GLN A 100 7.89 3.18 -8.10
C GLN A 100 8.55 2.41 -9.26
N TRP A 101 8.86 1.13 -9.05
CA TRP A 101 9.51 0.25 -10.00
C TRP A 101 8.55 -0.83 -10.47
N ARG A 102 8.30 -0.86 -11.77
CA ARG A 102 7.57 -1.99 -12.37
C ARG A 102 8.46 -3.24 -12.29
N THR A 103 7.95 -4.26 -11.61
CA THR A 103 8.45 -5.64 -11.69
C THR A 103 7.46 -6.50 -12.45
N ASP A 104 7.88 -7.66 -12.97
CA ASP A 104 6.94 -8.59 -13.63
C ASP A 104 5.82 -9.04 -12.68
N HIS A 105 6.14 -9.18 -11.39
CA HIS A 105 5.17 -9.43 -10.34
C HIS A 105 4.10 -8.35 -10.25
N LEU A 106 4.50 -7.07 -10.13
CA LEU A 106 3.57 -5.94 -10.08
C LEU A 106 2.80 -5.78 -11.39
N ALA A 107 3.44 -6.03 -12.53
CA ALA A 107 2.79 -5.99 -13.84
C ALA A 107 1.65 -7.02 -13.96
N SER A 108 1.85 -8.23 -13.44
CA SER A 108 0.79 -9.26 -13.39
C SER A 108 -0.45 -8.84 -12.59
N MET A 109 -0.30 -7.86 -11.68
CA MET A 109 -1.37 -7.29 -10.88
C MET A 109 -1.95 -5.99 -11.48
N GLY A 110 -1.55 -5.64 -12.70
CA GLY A 110 -2.07 -4.49 -13.45
C GLY A 110 -1.24 -3.22 -13.31
N ALA A 111 -0.04 -3.26 -12.73
CA ALA A 111 0.86 -2.11 -12.73
C ALA A 111 1.33 -1.82 -14.16
N VAL A 112 1.28 -0.54 -14.53
CA VAL A 112 1.68 -0.04 -15.85
C VAL A 112 2.77 1.01 -15.69
N GLU A 113 3.64 1.12 -16.69
CA GLU A 113 4.57 2.24 -16.79
C GLU A 113 3.89 3.41 -17.50
N LEU A 114 4.13 4.62 -17.01
CA LEU A 114 3.65 5.86 -17.61
C LEU A 114 4.85 6.73 -17.99
N PRO A 115 4.78 7.48 -19.10
CA PRO A 115 5.71 8.57 -19.34
C PRO A 115 5.71 9.54 -18.17
N ARG A 116 6.90 10.03 -17.76
CA ARG A 116 7.04 10.94 -16.62
C ARG A 116 6.09 12.15 -16.69
N THR A 117 5.90 12.72 -17.88
CA THR A 117 5.01 13.86 -18.10
C THR A 117 3.55 13.53 -17.78
N GLU A 118 3.10 12.32 -18.11
CA GLU A 118 1.75 11.86 -17.77
C GLU A 118 1.62 11.55 -16.28
N TYR A 119 2.64 10.90 -15.69
CA TYR A 119 2.68 10.63 -14.25
C TYR A 119 2.55 11.91 -13.43
N VAL A 120 3.31 12.96 -13.75
CA VAL A 120 3.26 14.24 -13.01
C VAL A 120 1.87 14.87 -13.07
N VAL A 121 1.19 14.84 -14.23
CA VAL A 121 -0.19 15.35 -14.35
C VAL A 121 -1.16 14.56 -13.48
N ARG A 122 -1.07 13.23 -13.47
CA ARG A 122 -1.92 12.38 -12.63
C ARG A 122 -1.63 12.57 -11.14
N LEU A 123 -0.36 12.73 -10.78
CA LEU A 123 0.06 13.02 -9.40
C LEU A 123 -0.55 14.33 -8.92
N GLU A 124 -0.44 15.43 -9.68
CA GLU A 124 -1.07 16.72 -9.31
C GLU A 124 -2.58 16.59 -9.08
N GLN A 125 -3.27 15.82 -9.92
CA GLN A 125 -4.70 15.57 -9.77
C GLN A 125 -5.03 14.73 -8.53
N ALA A 126 -4.22 13.72 -8.24
CA ALA A 126 -4.37 12.84 -7.07
C ALA A 126 -4.12 13.59 -5.76
N LEU A 127 -3.10 14.45 -5.71
CA LEU A 127 -2.80 15.28 -4.54
C LEU A 127 -3.96 16.26 -4.21
N ALA A 128 -4.74 16.68 -5.21
CA ALA A 128 -5.93 17.51 -5.04
C ALA A 128 -7.24 16.71 -4.86
N ALA A 129 -7.17 15.37 -4.79
CA ALA A 129 -8.32 14.52 -4.52
C ALA A 129 -8.57 14.36 -3.01
N PRO A 130 -9.77 13.96 -2.58
CA PRO A 130 -10.07 13.70 -1.19
C PRO A 130 -9.09 12.69 -0.58
N THR A 131 -8.66 12.95 0.66
CA THR A 131 -7.76 12.09 1.42
C THR A 131 -8.32 10.67 1.54
N ILE A 132 -7.47 9.68 1.24
CA ILE A 132 -7.80 8.26 1.42
C ILE A 132 -8.14 7.98 2.89
N ASN A 133 -9.31 7.40 3.13
CA ASN A 133 -9.76 7.10 4.49
C ASN A 133 -9.46 5.65 4.89
N PHE A 134 -8.32 5.43 5.54
CA PHE A 134 -7.89 4.11 6.03
C PHE A 134 -8.77 3.54 7.15
N GLU A 135 -9.53 4.37 7.88
CA GLU A 135 -10.41 3.93 8.98
C GLU A 135 -11.82 3.53 8.53
N ALA A 136 -12.41 4.29 7.60
CA ALA A 136 -13.78 4.08 7.12
C ALA A 136 -13.94 2.75 6.39
N LEU A 137 -12.83 2.19 5.93
CA LEU A 137 -12.76 0.93 5.23
C LEU A 137 -12.55 -0.20 6.23
N SER A 138 -13.54 -0.30 7.13
CA SER A 138 -13.65 -1.43 8.05
C SER A 138 -13.48 -2.76 7.28
N ARG A 139 -12.98 -3.79 7.97
CA ARG A 139 -12.88 -5.16 7.41
C ARG A 139 -14.15 -5.60 6.67
N ARG A 140 -15.33 -5.12 7.09
CA ARG A 140 -16.61 -5.36 6.45
C ARG A 140 -16.76 -4.64 5.10
N ALA A 141 -16.36 -3.38 4.99
CA ALA A 141 -16.43 -2.63 3.73
C ALA A 141 -15.49 -3.21 2.68
N VAL A 142 -14.26 -3.58 3.06
CA VAL A 142 -13.33 -4.24 2.14
C VAL A 142 -13.79 -5.64 1.75
N ARG A 143 -14.37 -6.41 2.70
CA ARG A 143 -14.99 -7.70 2.37
C ARG A 143 -16.11 -7.56 1.34
N LEU A 144 -17.00 -6.57 1.52
CA LEU A 144 -18.08 -6.29 0.56
C LEU A 144 -17.53 -5.84 -0.80
N TRP A 145 -16.43 -5.09 -0.83
CA TRP A 145 -15.75 -4.71 -2.07
C TRP A 145 -15.21 -5.95 -2.81
N LEU A 146 -14.54 -6.86 -2.09
CA LEU A 146 -14.03 -8.12 -2.66
C LEU A 146 -15.18 -8.97 -3.23
N GLU A 147 -16.23 -9.18 -2.45
CA GLU A 147 -17.44 -9.91 -2.87
C GLU A 147 -18.09 -9.28 -4.12
N SER A 148 -18.08 -7.94 -4.24
CA SER A 148 -18.65 -7.23 -5.40
C SER A 148 -17.85 -7.40 -6.69
N ARG A 149 -16.56 -7.73 -6.59
CA ARG A 149 -15.66 -7.94 -7.74
C ARG A 149 -15.67 -9.39 -8.20
N GLU A 150 -15.76 -10.35 -7.26
CA GLU A 150 -15.97 -11.76 -7.60
C GLU A 150 -17.31 -11.99 -8.32
N ALA A 151 -18.36 -11.28 -7.92
CA ALA A 151 -19.67 -11.37 -8.58
C ALA A 151 -19.74 -10.70 -9.97
N ALA A 152 -18.72 -9.90 -10.34
CA ALA A 152 -18.62 -9.21 -11.61
C ALA A 152 -17.73 -9.95 -12.63
N GLN A 153 -17.22 -11.12 -12.27
CA GLN A 153 -16.40 -12.02 -13.09
C GLN A 153 -17.23 -13.24 -13.53
#